data_AF-A0A9X4SCD7-F1
#
_entry.id   AF-A0A9X4SCD7-F1
#
_cell.length_a   1.000
_cell.length_b   1.000
_cell.length_c   1.000
_cell.angle_alpha   90.00
_cell.angle_beta   90.00
_cell.angle_gamma   90.00
#
_symmetry.space_group_name_H-M   'P 1'
#
loop_
_entity.id
_entity.type
_entity.pdbx_description
1 polymer ?
#
loop_
_entity_poly.entity_id
_entity_poly.type
_entity_poly.pdbx_seq_one_letter_code
_entity_poly.pdbx_strand_id
1 'polypeptide(L)' 'MSEVEQSYDSQRLKIVEFMETQGKSNKDVIWAYENIKNPPYKFAATDISAVLNGKRKYTQSIKWFITFLIEYWDIK' A
#
# COMPACT_ATOMS: atom_id res chain seq x y z
N MET A 1 -17.88 -3.42 8.17
CA MET A 1 -16.89 -2.80 7.27
C MET A 1 -17.61 -1.69 6.54
N SER A 2 -17.18 -0.44 6.65
CA SER A 2 -17.85 0.68 5.97
C SER A 2 -17.57 0.65 4.46
N GLU A 3 -18.39 1.35 3.65
CA GLU A 3 -18.14 1.52 2.20
C GLU A 3 -16.72 2.06 1.94
N VAL A 4 -16.25 2.96 2.79
CA VAL A 4 -14.89 3.50 2.74
C VAL A 4 -13.85 2.40 2.94
N GLU A 5 -14.02 1.55 3.97
CA GLU A 5 -13.08 0.44 4.21
C GLU A 5 -13.09 -0.60 3.08
N GLN A 6 -14.26 -0.87 2.48
CA GLN A 6 -14.36 -1.75 1.32
C GLN A 6 -13.63 -1.17 0.09
N SER A 7 -13.73 0.14 -0.13
CA SER A 7 -13.01 0.82 -1.20
C SER A 7 -11.48 0.68 -1.05
N TYR A 8 -10.95 0.90 0.16
CA TYR A 8 -9.52 0.73 0.42
C TYR A 8 -9.06 -0.73 0.33
N ASP A 9 -9.90 -1.69 0.71
CA ASP A 9 -9.57 -3.10 0.52
C ASP A 9 -9.51 -3.50 -0.96
N SER A 10 -10.43 -2.98 -1.78
CA SER A 10 -10.38 -3.16 -3.23
C SER A 10 -9.11 -2.55 -3.85
N GLN A 11 -8.72 -1.34 -3.43
CA GLN A 11 -7.47 -0.73 -3.89
C GLN A 11 -6.23 -1.52 -3.44
N ARG A 12 -6.20 -2.01 -2.20
CA ARG A 12 -5.14 -2.90 -1.72
C ARG A 12 -5.04 -4.15 -2.59
N LEU A 13 -6.15 -4.78 -2.93
CA LEU A 13 -6.17 -5.95 -3.81
C LEU A 13 -5.61 -5.64 -5.20
N LYS A 14 -6.01 -4.52 -5.80
CA LYS A 14 -5.44 -4.06 -7.08
C LYS A 14 -3.92 -3.89 -7.01
N ILE A 15 -3.40 -3.36 -5.90
CA ILE A 15 -1.95 -3.25 -5.69
C ILE A 15 -1.30 -4.64 -5.66
N VAL A 16 -1.86 -5.58 -4.92
CA VAL A 16 -1.31 -6.95 -4.84
C VAL A 16 -1.33 -7.63 -6.20
N GLU A 17 -2.43 -7.53 -6.94
CA GLU A 17 -2.55 -8.08 -8.30
C GLU A 17 -1.56 -7.41 -9.27
N PHE A 18 -1.42 -6.09 -9.21
CA PHE A 18 -0.40 -5.38 -9.98
C PHE A 18 1.00 -5.88 -9.65
N MET A 19 1.29 -6.09 -8.36
CA MET A 19 2.60 -6.59 -7.95
C MET A 19 2.87 -7.99 -8.50
N GLU A 20 1.89 -8.89 -8.44
CA GLU A 20 2.01 -10.25 -8.99
C GLU A 20 2.21 -10.23 -10.51
N THR A 21 1.42 -9.43 -11.24
CA THR A 21 1.51 -9.34 -12.71
C THR A 21 2.80 -8.69 -13.20
N GLN A 22 3.36 -7.74 -12.45
CA GLN A 22 4.60 -7.03 -12.80
C GLN A 22 5.87 -7.63 -12.15
N GLY A 23 5.74 -8.78 -11.48
CA GLY A 23 6.84 -9.45 -10.78
C GLY A 23 7.46 -8.59 -9.67
N LYS A 24 6.68 -7.71 -9.04
CA LYS A 24 7.09 -6.85 -7.94
C LYS A 24 6.91 -7.57 -6.61
N SER A 25 7.68 -7.13 -5.63
CA SER A 25 7.73 -7.71 -4.28
C SER A 25 7.64 -6.61 -3.22
N ASN A 26 7.52 -7.03 -1.95
CA ASN A 26 7.59 -6.09 -0.83
C ASN A 26 8.88 -5.24 -0.83
N LYS A 27 9.98 -5.72 -1.42
CA LYS A 27 11.22 -4.94 -1.53
C LYS A 27 11.04 -3.72 -2.42
N ASP A 28 10.29 -3.84 -3.50
CA ASP A 28 10.00 -2.73 -4.42
C ASP A 28 9.13 -1.68 -3.74
N VAL A 29 8.18 -2.11 -2.90
CA VAL A 29 7.33 -1.23 -2.09
C VAL A 29 8.17 -0.47 -1.07
N ILE A 30 9.05 -1.17 -0.34
CA ILE A 30 9.96 -0.56 0.64
C ILE A 30 10.84 0.46 -0.05
N TRP A 31 11.43 0.10 -1.20
CA TRP A 31 12.29 1.01 -1.96
C TRP A 31 11.53 2.26 -2.44
N ALA A 32 10.32 2.10 -2.98
CA ALA A 32 9.48 3.23 -3.38
C ALA A 32 9.22 4.18 -2.21
N TYR A 33 8.94 3.61 -1.04
CA TYR A 33 8.64 4.36 0.17
C TYR A 33 9.87 5.06 0.79
N GLU A 34 11.04 4.41 0.79
CA GLU A 34 12.31 4.98 1.27
C GLU A 34 12.81 6.14 0.40
N ASN A 35 12.43 6.18 -0.88
CA ASN A 35 12.76 7.29 -1.78
C ASN A 35 11.92 8.56 -1.56
N ILE A 36 10.93 8.53 -0.67
CA ILE A 36 10.16 9.72 -0.29
C ILE A 36 11.01 10.57 0.66
N LYS A 37 11.34 11.81 0.26
CA LYS A 37 12.18 12.71 1.07
C LYS A 37 11.63 12.99 2.47
N ASN A 38 10.31 13.18 2.60
CA ASN A 38 9.64 13.49 3.87
C ASN A 38 8.25 12.83 3.91
N PRO A 39 8.15 11.52 4.20
CA PRO A 39 6.85 10.87 4.27
C PRO A 39 6.09 11.33 5.54
N PRO A 40 4.77 11.58 5.46
CA PRO A 40 3.97 12.06 6.60
C PRO A 40 3.82 10.99 7.70
N TYR A 41 4.04 9.73 7.36
CA TYR A 41 4.04 8.60 8.29
C TYR A 41 5.34 7.84 8.13
N LYS A 42 5.74 7.03 9.11
CA LYS A 42 6.86 6.07 9.04
C LYS A 42 6.32 4.64 9.10
N PHE A 43 6.62 3.83 8.10
CA PHE A 43 6.27 2.41 8.04
C PHE A 43 7.53 1.55 8.17
N ALA A 44 7.49 0.54 9.04
CA ALA A 44 8.50 -0.50 9.01
C ALA A 44 8.23 -1.49 7.87
N ALA A 45 9.25 -2.21 7.41
CA ALA A 45 9.10 -3.26 6.39
C ALA A 45 8.05 -4.32 6.76
N THR A 46 7.98 -4.66 8.05
CA THR A 46 6.97 -5.59 8.60
C THR A 46 5.55 -5.02 8.51
N ASP A 47 5.38 -3.71 8.66
CA ASP A 47 4.09 -3.04 8.52
C ASP A 47 3.59 -3.09 7.08
N ILE A 48 4.48 -2.85 6.11
CA ILE A 48 4.15 -2.91 4.67
C ILE A 48 3.60 -4.29 4.31
N SER A 49 4.29 -5.35 4.72
CA SER A 49 3.81 -6.73 4.50
C SER A 49 2.46 -6.99 5.16
N ALA A 50 2.24 -6.48 6.39
CA ALA A 50 0.98 -6.65 7.09
C ALA A 50 -0.19 -5.90 6.43
N VAL A 51 0.08 -4.70 5.87
CA VAL A 51 -0.90 -3.92 5.12
C VAL A 51 -1.31 -4.65 3.85
N LEU A 52 -0.35 -5.08 3.03
CA LEU A 52 -0.64 -5.75 1.74
C LEU A 52 -1.37 -7.08 1.92
N ASN A 53 -1.12 -7.80 3.01
CA ASN A 53 -1.83 -9.02 3.38
C ASN A 53 -3.21 -8.78 4.04
N GLY A 54 -3.68 -7.53 4.15
CA GLY A 54 -4.98 -7.20 4.75
C GLY A 54 -5.07 -7.48 6.26
N LYS A 55 -3.93 -7.60 6.96
CA LYS A 55 -3.87 -7.91 8.40
C LYS A 55 -3.91 -6.67 9.30
N ARG A 56 -4.17 -5.48 8.75
CA ARG A 56 -4.21 -4.20 9.46
C ARG A 56 -5.54 -3.49 9.23
N LYS A 57 -6.03 -2.77 10.24
CA LYS A 57 -7.16 -1.84 10.09
C LYS A 57 -6.77 -0.66 9.20
N TYR A 58 -7.69 -0.12 8.42
CA TYR A 58 -7.46 1.03 7.54
C TYR A 58 -7.41 2.36 8.32
N THR A 59 -6.34 2.55 9.10
CA THR A 59 -6.02 3.83 9.74
C THR A 59 -5.70 4.91 8.70
N GLN A 60 -5.67 6.17 9.11
CA GLN A 60 -5.31 7.28 8.22
C GLN A 60 -3.94 7.08 7.54
N SER A 61 -2.96 6.57 8.29
CA SER A 61 -1.64 6.24 7.74
C SER A 61 -1.72 5.18 6.64
N ILE A 62 -2.47 4.09 6.87
CA ILE A 62 -2.58 2.98 5.90
C ILE A 62 -3.36 3.42 4.66
N LYS A 63 -4.41 4.21 4.84
CA LYS A 63 -5.16 4.82 3.73
C LYS A 63 -4.23 5.66 2.86
N TRP A 64 -3.47 6.55 3.47
CA TRP A 64 -2.46 7.36 2.77
C TRP A 64 -1.44 6.49 2.04
N PHE A 65 -0.96 5.42 2.66
CA PHE A 65 0.00 4.51 2.05
C PHE A 65 -0.54 3.78 0.83
N ILE A 66 -1.80 3.31 0.89
CA ILE A 66 -2.47 2.67 -0.26
C ILE A 66 -2.63 3.67 -1.40
N THR A 67 -3.08 4.90 -1.11
CA THR A 67 -3.19 5.96 -2.11
C THR A 67 -1.84 6.29 -2.74
N PHE A 68 -0.78 6.40 -1.93
CA PHE A 68 0.58 6.61 -2.40
C PHE A 68 1.00 5.53 -3.40
N LEU A 69 0.76 4.25 -3.12
CA LEU A 69 1.15 3.16 -4.02
C LEU A 69 0.34 3.15 -5.32
N ILE A 70 -0.95 3.44 -5.26
CA ILE A 70 -1.81 3.58 -6.45
C ILE A 70 -1.26 4.69 -7.36
N GLU A 71 -0.94 5.85 -6.80
CA GLU A 71 -0.40 6.99 -7.56
C GLU A 71 1.02 6.73 -8.08
N TYR A 72 1.89 6.18 -7.22
CA TYR A 72 3.29 5.93 -7.57
C TYR A 72 3.44 4.93 -8.73
N TRP A 73 2.54 3.95 -8.81
CA TRP A 73 2.55 2.95 -9.87
C TRP A 73 1.52 3.19 -10.99
N ASP A 74 0.81 4.33 -10.96
CA ASP A 74 -0.25 4.67 -11.92
C ASP A 74 -1.27 3.52 -12.12
N ILE A 75 -1.71 2.92 -11.01
CA ILE A 75 -2.64 1.79 -11.01
C ILE A 75 -4.06 2.32 -11.19
N LYS A 76 -4.68 2.05 -12.34
CA LYS A 76 -6.02 2.53 -12.71
C LYS A 76 -7.16 1.72 -12.06
#